data_AF-A0A2R8ZGZ5-F1
#
_entry.id   AF-A0A2R8ZGZ5-F1
#
_cell.length_a   1.000
_cell.length_b   1.000
_cell.length_c   1.000
_cell.angle_alpha   90.00
_cell.angle_beta   90.00
_cell.angle_gamma   90.00
#
_symmetry.space_group_name_H-M   'P 1'
#
loop_
_entity.id
_entity.type
_entity.pdbx_description
1 polymer ?
#
loop_
_entity_poly.entity_id
_entity_poly.type
_entity_poly.pdbx_seq_one_letter_code
_entity_poly.pdbx_strand_id
1 'polypeptide(L)'
;MSRSVALAVLALLSLSGLEAIQRTPKIQVYSRHPAENGKSNFLNCYVSGFHPSDIEVDLLKNGERIEKYACRVNHVTLSQPKIVKWDRDM
;
A
#
# COMPACT_ATOMS: atom_id res chain seq x y z
N MET A 1 -8.82 -20.49 44.00
CA MET A 1 -8.10 -19.23 43.69
C MET A 1 -6.96 -19.44 42.68
N SER A 2 -5.98 -20.31 42.93
CA SER A 2 -4.84 -20.56 42.01
C SER A 2 -5.25 -21.01 40.59
N ARG A 3 -6.22 -21.92 40.43
CA ARG A 3 -6.68 -22.39 39.10
C ARG A 3 -7.36 -21.30 38.27
N SER A 4 -8.18 -20.47 38.90
CA SER A 4 -8.87 -19.36 38.23
C SER A 4 -7.87 -18.28 37.78
N VAL A 5 -6.84 -18.02 38.59
CA VAL A 5 -5.75 -17.10 38.22
C VAL A 5 -4.94 -17.67 37.06
N ALA A 6 -4.61 -18.96 37.06
CA ALA A 6 -3.91 -19.61 35.95
C ALA A 6 -4.71 -19.54 34.64
N LEU A 7 -6.03 -19.80 34.68
CA LEU A 7 -6.93 -19.68 33.53
C LEU A 7 -7.01 -18.24 33.00
N ALA A 8 -7.10 -17.25 33.89
CA ALA A 8 -7.12 -15.84 33.50
C ALA A 8 -5.80 -15.40 32.83
N VAL A 9 -4.66 -15.87 33.35
CA VAL A 9 -3.34 -15.60 32.75
C VAL A 9 -3.21 -16.26 31.37
N LEU A 10 -3.65 -17.52 31.23
CA LEU A 10 -3.68 -18.22 29.93
C LEU A 10 -4.56 -17.49 28.90
N ALA A 11 -5.73 -17.02 29.31
CA ALA A 11 -6.63 -16.23 28.46
C ALA A 11 -5.96 -14.92 28.02
N LEU A 12 -5.39 -14.14 28.95
CA LEU A 12 -4.70 -12.89 28.63
C LEU A 12 -3.49 -13.09 27.70
N LEU A 13 -2.72 -14.16 27.89
CA LEU A 13 -1.62 -14.52 26.99
C LEU A 13 -2.13 -14.84 25.58
N SER A 14 -3.27 -15.51 25.44
CA SER A 14 -3.87 -15.81 24.12
C SER A 14 -4.31 -14.56 23.34
N LEU A 15 -4.70 -13.48 24.03
CA LEU A 15 -5.10 -12.22 23.38
C LEU A 15 -3.92 -11.51 22.70
N SER A 16 -2.68 -11.73 23.16
CA SER A 16 -1.49 -11.12 22.57
C SER A 16 -1.14 -11.66 21.16
N GLY A 17 -1.69 -12.82 20.78
CA GLY A 17 -1.52 -13.41 19.45
C GLY A 17 -2.56 -12.97 18.41
N LEU A 18 -3.44 -12.03 18.75
CA LEU A 18 -4.47 -11.54 17.83
C LEU A 18 -3.88 -10.44 16.91
N GLU A 19 -3.08 -10.82 15.93
CA GLU A 19 -2.68 -9.88 14.87
C GLU A 19 -3.83 -9.65 13.88
N ALA A 20 -3.98 -8.40 13.45
CA ALA A 20 -4.94 -8.06 12.41
C ALA A 20 -4.47 -8.61 11.05
N ILE A 21 -5.40 -9.17 10.27
CA ILE A 21 -5.10 -9.77 8.97
C ILE A 21 -4.47 -8.72 8.05
N GLN A 22 -3.21 -8.94 7.70
CA GLN A 22 -2.50 -8.09 6.77
C GLN A 22 -3.03 -8.27 5.34
N ARG A 23 -3.11 -7.17 4.59
CA ARG A 23 -3.60 -7.19 3.20
C ARG A 23 -2.67 -6.38 2.31
N THR A 24 -2.29 -6.99 1.19
CA THR A 24 -1.39 -6.36 0.21
C THR A 24 -2.13 -5.36 -0.67
N PRO A 25 -1.55 -4.15 -0.89
CA PRO A 25 -2.20 -3.11 -1.69
C PRO A 25 -2.42 -3.52 -3.15
N LYS A 26 -3.59 -3.14 -3.67
CA LYS A 26 -3.89 -3.08 -5.10
C LYS A 26 -3.57 -1.67 -5.59
N ILE A 27 -2.86 -1.57 -6.71
CA ILE A 27 -2.31 -0.30 -7.21
C ILE A 27 -2.76 -0.12 -8.64
N GLN A 28 -3.29 1.06 -8.95
CA GLN A 28 -3.64 1.48 -10.31
C GLN A 28 -3.03 2.86 -10.57
N VAL A 29 -2.52 3.07 -11.78
CA VAL A 29 -1.90 4.33 -12.20
C VAL A 29 -2.57 4.78 -13.48
N TYR A 30 -3.24 5.93 -13.46
CA TYR A 30 -4.05 6.41 -14.58
C TYR A 30 -4.09 7.94 -14.63
N SER A 31 -4.33 8.49 -15.81
CA SER A 31 -4.55 9.94 -15.98
C SER A 31 -5.98 10.32 -15.63
N ARG A 32 -6.19 11.50 -15.04
CA ARG A 32 -7.55 12.00 -14.70
C ARG A 32 -8.41 12.22 -15.94
N HIS A 33 -7.80 12.76 -17.00
CA HIS A 33 -8.43 12.95 -18.31
C HIS A 33 -7.69 12.11 -19.36
N PRO A 34 -8.23 11.92 -20.58
CA PRO A 34 -7.51 11.28 -21.67
C PRO A 34 -6.12 11.89 -21.88
N ALA A 35 -5.13 11.02 -22.09
CA ALA A 35 -3.75 11.42 -22.20
C ALA A 35 -3.45 11.98 -23.59
N GLU A 36 -3.33 13.29 -23.69
CA GLU A 36 -3.04 13.99 -24.95
C GLU A 36 -1.70 14.74 -24.85
N ASN A 37 -0.87 14.64 -25.89
CA ASN A 37 0.43 15.32 -25.93
C ASN A 37 0.24 16.84 -25.87
N GLY A 38 1.00 17.51 -25.00
CA GLY A 38 0.96 18.97 -24.85
C GLY A 38 -0.22 19.51 -24.03
N LYS A 39 -1.17 18.67 -23.60
CA LYS A 39 -2.26 19.07 -22.70
C LYS A 39 -1.91 18.79 -21.24
N SER A 40 -2.24 19.75 -20.37
CA SER A 40 -2.09 19.58 -18.91
C SER A 40 -3.03 18.49 -18.40
N ASN A 41 -2.56 17.67 -17.47
CA ASN A 41 -3.32 16.57 -16.88
C ASN A 41 -2.80 16.24 -15.47
N PHE A 42 -3.52 15.38 -14.77
CA PHE A 42 -3.11 14.85 -13.47
C PHE A 42 -2.90 13.35 -13.58
N LEU A 43 -1.83 12.85 -12.97
CA LEU A 43 -1.60 11.43 -12.81
C LEU A 43 -2.06 11.00 -11.41
N ASN A 44 -2.94 10.01 -11.35
CA ASN A 44 -3.40 9.44 -10.10
C ASN A 44 -2.65 8.13 -9.82
N CYS A 45 -2.26 7.93 -8.56
CA CYS A 45 -1.95 6.61 -8.03
C CYS A 45 -3.02 6.20 -7.03
N TYR A 46 -3.84 5.21 -7.40
CA TYR A 46 -4.90 4.71 -6.55
C TYR A 46 -4.45 3.42 -5.85
N VAL A 47 -4.30 3.50 -4.53
CA VAL A 47 -3.85 2.39 -3.68
C VAL A 47 -5.00 1.97 -2.76
N SER A 48 -5.40 0.70 -2.82
CA SER A 48 -6.60 0.22 -2.13
C SER A 48 -6.46 -1.19 -1.56
N GLY A 49 -7.32 -1.53 -0.61
CA GLY A 49 -7.45 -2.89 -0.07
C GLY A 49 -6.29 -3.36 0.81
N PHE A 50 -5.50 -2.43 1.36
CA PHE A 50 -4.34 -2.74 2.21
C PHE A 50 -4.66 -2.62 3.71
N HIS A 51 -3.90 -3.37 4.51
CA HIS A 51 -3.92 -3.32 5.97
C HIS A 51 -2.56 -3.81 6.50
N PRO A 52 -1.94 -3.16 7.50
CA PRO A 52 -2.38 -1.96 8.24
C PRO A 52 -2.42 -0.67 7.39
N SER A 53 -2.85 0.46 7.96
CA SER A 53 -3.00 1.72 7.21
C SER A 53 -1.68 2.43 6.91
N ASP A 54 -0.59 2.05 7.57
CA ASP A 54 0.73 2.66 7.39
C ASP A 54 1.28 2.29 6.01
N ILE A 55 1.47 3.32 5.18
CA ILE A 55 1.88 3.15 3.78
C ILE A 55 2.67 4.37 3.29
N GLU A 56 3.61 4.13 2.39
CA GLU A 56 4.40 5.17 1.72
C GLU A 56 4.16 5.08 0.21
N VAL A 57 3.84 6.21 -0.42
CA VAL A 57 3.47 6.30 -1.83
C VAL A 57 4.23 7.45 -2.49
N ASP A 58 5.05 7.13 -3.49
CA ASP A 58 5.77 8.11 -4.29
C ASP A 58 5.31 8.09 -5.75
N LEU A 59 5.09 9.27 -6.31
CA LEU A 59 5.01 9.47 -7.76
C LEU A 59 6.42 9.74 -8.30
N LEU A 60 6.95 8.77 -9.03
CA LEU A 60 8.28 8.81 -9.64
C LEU A 60 8.18 9.24 -11.10
N LYS A 61 9.29 9.79 -11.63
CA LYS A 61 9.42 9.98 -13.07
C LYS A 61 10.86 9.62 -13.50
N ASN A 62 11.13 8.42 -14.05
CA ASN A 62 12.48 7.96 -14.51
C ASN A 62 13.55 7.72 -13.42
N GLY A 63 13.16 7.48 -12.16
CA GLY A 63 14.10 7.23 -11.05
C GLY A 63 14.63 8.51 -10.37
N GLU A 64 14.52 9.66 -11.03
CA GLU A 64 14.62 11.00 -10.44
C GLU A 64 13.25 11.71 -10.44
N ARG A 65 13.16 12.89 -9.85
CA ARG A 65 12.00 13.78 -10.00
C ARG A 65 11.99 14.33 -11.45
N ILE A 66 11.35 13.60 -12.37
CA ILE A 66 10.65 14.16 -13.56
C ILE A 66 11.04 13.65 -15.01
N GLU A 67 11.07 12.34 -15.42
CA GLU A 67 10.91 11.86 -16.84
C GLU A 67 10.02 10.60 -17.26
N LYS A 68 9.88 9.47 -16.52
CA LYS A 68 8.82 8.41 -16.74
C LYS A 68 7.87 8.14 -15.55
N TYR A 69 6.61 8.57 -15.65
CA TYR A 69 5.59 8.48 -14.59
C TYR A 69 5.38 7.05 -14.05
N ALA A 70 5.60 6.84 -12.75
CA ALA A 70 5.33 5.58 -12.06
C ALA A 70 4.86 5.85 -10.62
N CYS A 71 4.11 4.91 -10.04
CA CYS A 71 3.79 4.89 -8.63
C CYS A 71 4.63 3.83 -7.91
N ARG A 72 5.44 4.25 -6.94
CA ARG A 72 6.14 3.38 -6.00
C ARG A 72 5.33 3.30 -4.73
N VAL A 73 5.04 2.08 -4.27
CA VAL A 73 4.31 1.82 -3.03
C VAL A 73 5.15 0.93 -2.14
N ASN A 74 5.34 1.38 -0.91
CA ASN A 74 6.00 0.63 0.15
C ASN A 74 4.98 0.35 1.27
N HIS A 75 4.89 -0.92 1.67
CA HIS A 75 3.93 -1.42 2.65
C HIS A 75 4.53 -2.66 3.32
N VAL A 76 4.23 -2.90 4.60
CA VAL A 76 4.81 -4.00 5.40
C VAL A 76 4.62 -5.39 4.78
N THR A 77 3.58 -5.58 3.97
CA THR A 77 3.31 -6.86 3.30
C THR A 77 4.10 -7.07 2.00
N LEU A 78 4.88 -6.08 1.56
CA LEU A 78 5.71 -6.15 0.38
C LEU A 78 7.18 -6.36 0.80
N SER A 79 7.83 -7.41 0.29
CA SER A 79 9.25 -7.65 0.56
C SER A 79 10.18 -6.60 -0.08
N GLN A 80 9.70 -5.95 -1.14
CA GLN A 80 10.34 -4.82 -1.80
C GLN A 80 9.28 -3.82 -2.28
N PRO A 81 9.61 -2.52 -2.42
CA PRO A 81 8.67 -1.53 -2.94
C PRO A 81 8.12 -1.93 -4.32
N LYS A 82 6.80 -1.89 -4.47
CA LYS A 82 6.14 -2.22 -5.73
C LYS A 82 6.08 -0.98 -6.61
N ILE A 83 6.60 -1.09 -7.83
CA ILE A 83 6.60 0.00 -8.82
C ILE A 83 5.63 -0.34 -9.93
N VAL A 84 4.57 0.46 -10.08
CA VAL A 84 3.61 0.39 -11.18
C VAL A 84 3.86 1.56 -12.11
N LYS A 85 4.25 1.26 -13.35
CA LYS A 85 4.48 2.30 -14.37
C LYS A 85 3.13 2.77 -14.91
N TRP A 86 3.01 4.05 -15.20
CA TRP A 86 1.87 4.55 -15.96
C TRP A 86 1.94 3.98 -17.37
N ASP A 87 0.86 3.33 -17.79
CA ASP A 87 0.61 2.97 -19.17
C ASP A 87 -0.42 3.95 -19.74
N ARG A 88 -0.14 4.50 -20.92
CA ARG A 88 -1.02 5.46 -21.58
C ARG A 88 -2.29 4.78 -22.09
N ASP A 89 -2.20 3.49 -22.42
CA ASP A 89 -3.21 2.74 -23.17
C ASP A 89 -3.96 1.72 -22.29
N MET A 90 -3.60 1.58 -21.01
CA MET A 90 -4.41 0.88 -19.98
C MET A 90 -5.40 1.81 -19.30
#